data_AF-A0A087TS31-F1
#
_entry.id   AF-A0A087TS31-F1
#
_cell.length_a   1.000
_cell.length_b   1.000
_cell.length_c   1.000
_cell.angle_alpha   90.00
_cell.angle_beta   90.00
_cell.angle_gamma   90.00
#
_symmetry.space_group_name_H-M   'P 1'
#
loop_
_entity.id
_entity.type
_entity.pdbx_description
1 polymer ?
#
loop_
_entity_poly.entity_id
_entity_poly.type
_entity_poly.pdbx_seq_one_letter_code
_entity_poly.pdbx_strand_id
1 'polypeptide(L)' 'MLLRESIDNPLLVDYSVIILDEAHERTLCMDILLGIVKLAQKLREQQKMPPLKIIVMSATLDY' A
#
# COMPACT_ATOMS: atom_id res chain seq x y z
N MET A 1 -3.59 11.00 4.54
CA MET A 1 -2.27 11.12 5.19
C MET A 1 -1.22 10.25 4.49
N LEU A 2 -1.45 8.94 4.33
CA LEU A 2 -0.49 8.03 3.69
C LEU A 2 -0.10 8.40 2.24
N LEU A 3 -1.05 8.89 1.42
CA LEU A 3 -0.75 9.37 0.07
C LEU A 3 0.31 10.48 0.06
N ARG A 4 0.21 11.44 0.98
CA ARG A 4 1.17 12.54 1.08
C ARG A 4 2.54 12.03 1.55
N GLU A 5 2.56 11.19 2.57
CA GLU A 5 3.81 10.59 3.06
C GLU A 5 4.51 9.75 2.00
N SER A 6 3.75 9.09 1.12
CA SER A 6 4.33 8.29 0.03
C SER A 6 5.04 9.13 -1.05
N ILE A 7 4.74 10.43 -1.13
CA ILE A 7 5.45 11.37 -2.02
C ILE A 7 6.85 11.67 -1.44
N ASP A 8 6.91 11.94 -0.13
CA ASP A 8 8.16 12.28 0.57
C ASP A 8 9.01 11.03 0.88
N ASN A 9 8.36 9.88 1.11
CA ASN A 9 8.97 8.59 1.42
C ASN A 9 8.42 7.47 0.49
N PRO A 10 8.93 7.36 -0.75
CA PRO A 10 8.42 6.40 -1.74
C PRO A 10 8.64 4.93 -1.37
N LEU A 11 9.61 4.65 -0.51
CA LEU A 11 9.88 3.30 0.00
C LEU A 11 9.08 3.00 1.29
N LEU A 12 8.37 3.98 1.83
CA LEU A 12 7.56 3.87 3.04
C LEU A 12 8.33 3.31 4.24
N VAL A 13 9.65 3.56 4.33
CA VAL A 13 10.62 2.83 5.19
C VAL A 13 10.22 2.70 6.67
N ASP A 14 9.43 3.64 7.16
CA ASP A 14 8.94 3.68 8.54
C ASP A 14 7.86 2.63 8.82
N TYR A 15 7.33 2.00 7.77
CA TYR A 15 6.27 1.00 7.82
C TYR A 15 6.79 -0.40 7.47
N SER A 16 6.41 -1.38 8.29
CA SER A 16 6.60 -2.81 8.02
C SER A 16 5.31 -3.48 7.51
N VAL A 17 4.15 -2.95 7.90
CA VAL A 17 2.82 -3.42 7.51
C VAL A 17 1.94 -2.22 7.18
N ILE A 18 1.21 -2.30 6.08
CA ILE A 18 0.18 -1.33 5.70
C ILE A 18 -1.15 -2.08 5.54
N ILE A 19 -2.18 -1.57 6.19
CA ILE A 19 -3.54 -2.09 6.12
C ILE A 19 -4.37 -1.10 5.30
N LEU A 20 -4.97 -1.59 4.24
CA LEU A 20 -5.87 -0.85 3.37
C LEU A 20 -7.29 -1.37 3.64
N ASP A 21 -8.11 -0.57 4.32
CA ASP A 21 -9.48 -0.94 4.71
C ASP A 21 -10.50 -0.47 3.68
N GLU A 22 -11.70 -1.04 3.72
CA GLU A 22 -12.83 -0.70 2.86
C GLU A 22 -12.52 -0.75 1.36
N ALA A 23 -11.74 -1.76 0.94
CA ALA A 23 -11.40 -1.97 -0.47
C ALA A 23 -12.63 -2.15 -1.38
N HIS A 24 -13.77 -2.52 -0.81
CA HIS A 24 -15.04 -2.67 -1.50
C HIS A 24 -15.63 -1.34 -2.02
N GLU A 25 -15.26 -0.19 -1.44
CA GLU A 25 -15.78 1.11 -1.90
C GLU A 25 -15.19 1.56 -3.24
N ARG A 26 -14.09 0.93 -3.69
CA ARG A 26 -13.43 1.18 -4.99
C ARG A 26 -13.20 2.67 -5.26
N THR A 27 -12.77 3.40 -4.24
CA THR A 27 -12.49 4.83 -4.38
C THR A 27 -11.19 5.05 -5.16
N LEU A 28 -11.12 6.14 -5.94
CA LEU A 28 -9.92 6.50 -6.70
C LEU A 28 -8.67 6.61 -5.81
N CYS A 29 -8.82 7.17 -4.60
CA CYS A 29 -7.72 7.29 -3.65
C CYS A 29 -7.18 5.93 -3.20
N MET A 30 -8.06 4.95 -2.98
CA MET A 30 -7.66 3.58 -2.61
C MET A 30 -6.89 2.90 -3.73
N ASP A 31 -7.35 3.02 -4.98
CA ASP A 31 -6.67 2.43 -6.14
C ASP A 31 -5.28 3.02 -6.36
N ILE A 32 -5.17 4.35 -6.29
CA ILE A 32 -3.88 5.04 -6.38
C ILE A 32 -2.96 4.58 -5.25
N LEU A 33 -3.48 4.53 -4.03
CA LEU A 33 -2.70 4.12 -2.86
C LEU A 33 -2.21 2.68 -3.00
N LEU A 34 -3.06 1.74 -3.40
CA LEU A 34 -2.68 0.35 -3.65
C LEU A 34 -1.56 0.24 -4.69
N GLY A 35 -1.63 1.03 -5.77
CA GLY A 35 -0.57 1.11 -6.77
C GLY A 35 0.77 1.57 -6.19
N ILE A 36 0.75 2.62 -5.37
CA ILE A 36 1.95 3.14 -4.71
C ILE A 36 2.52 2.13 -3.72
N VAL A 37 1.69 1.50 -2.88
CA VAL A 37 2.18 0.55 -1.86
C VAL A 37 2.78 -0.69 -2.52
N LYS A 38 2.18 -1.19 -3.61
CA LYS A 38 2.75 -2.28 -4.41
C LYS A 38 4.07 -1.89 -5.07
N LEU A 39 4.19 -0.66 -5.57
CA LEU A 39 5.44 -0.15 -6.12
C LEU A 39 6.54 -0.11 -5.05
N ALA A 40 6.22 0.42 -3.87
CA ALA A 40 7.14 0.46 -2.73
C ALA A 40 7.59 -0.95 -2.31
N GLN A 41 6.67 -1.92 -2.26
CA GLN A 41 6.97 -3.32 -1.97
C GLN A 41 7.98 -3.90 -2.97
N LYS A 42 7.78 -3.69 -4.27
CA LYS A 42 8.68 -4.16 -5.33
C LYS A 42 10.05 -3.49 -5.26
N LEU A 43 10.09 -2.17 -5.02
CA LEU A 43 11.35 -1.43 -4.90
C LEU A 43 12.18 -1.91 -3.70
N ARG A 44 11.52 -2.21 -2.56
CA ARG A 44 12.18 -2.80 -1.39
C ARG A 44 12.76 -4.18 -1.68
N GLU A 45 12.01 -5.03 -2.39
CA GLU A 45 12.48 -6.36 -2.79
C GLU A 45 13.74 -6.26 -3.65
N GLN A 46 13.76 -5.37 -4.65
CA GLN A 46 14.92 -5.13 -5.51
C GLN A 46 16.15 -4.66 -4.74
N GLN A 47 15.96 -3.88 -3.67
CA GLN A 47 17.03 -3.34 -2.83
C GLN A 47 17.42 -4.29 -1.67
N LYS A 48 16.86 -5.51 -1.62
CA LYS A 48 17.05 -6.47 -0.52
C LYS A 48 16.73 -5.88 0.86
N MET A 49 15.75 -4.98 0.91
CA MET A 49 15.25 -4.40 2.15
C MET A 49 14.25 -5.34 2.84
N PRO A 50 13.96 -5.12 4.14
CA PRO A 50 12.87 -5.82 4.81
C PRO A 50 11.55 -5.68 4.04
N PRO A 51 10.81 -6.78 3.82
CA PRO A 51 9.61 -6.77 2.99
C PRO A 51 8.51 -5.91 3.62
N LEU A 52 7.81 -5.14 2.79
CA LEU A 52 6.59 -4.43 3.17
C LEU A 52 5.41 -5.40 3.04
N LYS A 53 4.70 -5.65 4.14
CA LYS A 53 3.47 -6.44 4.13
C LYS A 53 2.28 -5.54 3.84
N ILE A 54 1.40 -5.99 2.94
CA ILE A 54 0.19 -5.26 2.57
C ILE A 54 -1.00 -6.15 2.92
N ILE A 55 -1.93 -5.65 3.73
CA ILE A 55 -3.18 -6.31 4.08
C ILE A 55 -4.30 -5.48 3.46
N VAL A 56 -5.16 -6.10 2.65
CA VAL A 56 -6.32 -5.45 2.08
C VAL A 56 -7.56 -6.05 2.74
N MET A 57 -8.34 -5.20 3.41
CA MET A 57 -9.58 -5.58 4.09
C MET A 57 -10.77 -5.10 3.26
N SER A 58 -11.77 -5.96 3.14
CA SER A 58 -12.98 -5.73 2.35
C SER A 58 -14.17 -6.34 3.07
N ALA A 59 -15.26 -5.60 3.17
CA ALA A 59 -16.52 -6.11 3.73
C ALA A 59 -17.28 -7.03 2.75
N THR A 60 -16.98 -6.93 1.45
CA THR A 60 -17.57 -7.79 0.41
C THR A 60 -16.51 -8.66 -0.26
N LEU A 61 -16.91 -9.89 -0.60
CA LEU A 61 -16.20 -10.74 -1.56
C LEU A 61 -16.78 -10.39 -2.93
N ASP A 62 -16.11 -9.55 -3.70
CA ASP A 62 -16.49 -9.33 -5.10
C ASP A 62 -16.21 -10.63 -5.87
N TYR A 63 -17.29 -11.36 -6.23
CA TYR A 63 -17.25 -12.59 -7.05
C TYR A 63 -17.22 -12.29 -8.55
#